data_AF-A0A4Z2EEC3-F1
#
_entry.id   AF-A0A4Z2EEC3-F1
#
_cell.length_a   1.000
_cell.length_b   1.000
_cell.length_c   1.000
_cell.angle_alpha   90.00
_cell.angle_beta   90.00
_cell.angle_gamma   90.00
#
_symmetry.space_group_name_H-M   'P 1'
#
loop_
_entity.id
_entity.type
_entity.pdbx_description
1 polymer ?
#
loop_
_entity_poly.entity_id
_entity_poly.type
_entity_poly.pdbx_seq_one_letter_code
_entity_poly.pdbx_strand_id
1 'polypeptide(L)' 'MRNKKHHYHELPPEVQEALGELPEGFVDYFTSRFPRLLMHTHAALHFCSHERLFHPYYLPPRQQMT' A
#
# COMPACT_ATOMS: atom_id res chain seq x y z
N MET A 1 7.58 2.33 -4.26
CA MET A 1 6.88 1.03 -4.25
C MET A 1 6.25 0.68 -5.59
N ARG A 2 5.26 1.45 -6.10
CA ARG A 2 4.52 1.14 -7.36
C ARG A 2 5.42 0.80 -8.56
N ASN A 3 6.44 1.62 -8.84
CA ASN A 3 7.35 1.40 -9.97
C ASN A 3 8.07 0.04 -9.88
N LYS A 4 8.68 -0.23 -8.73
CA LYS A 4 9.44 -1.47 -8.50
C LYS A 4 8.54 -2.71 -8.46
N LYS A 5 7.31 -2.61 -7.94
CA LYS A 5 6.33 -3.69 -8.03
C LYS A 5 5.94 -4.00 -9.47
N HIS A 6 5.70 -2.96 -10.28
CA HIS A 6 5.27 -3.13 -11.67
C HIS A 6 6.35 -3.78 -12.55
N HIS A 7 7.60 -3.37 -12.37
CA HIS A 7 8.75 -3.87 -13.12
C HIS A 7 9.53 -4.98 -12.37
N TYR A 8 8.91 -5.67 -11.40
CA TYR A 8 9.63 -6.57 -10.48
C TYR A 8 10.47 -7.63 -11.23
N HIS A 9 9.88 -8.27 -12.24
CA HIS A 9 10.56 -9.30 -13.04
C HIS A 9 11.67 -8.77 -13.95
N GLU A 10 11.74 -7.45 -14.18
CA GLU A 10 12.79 -6.79 -14.96
C GLU A 10 13.94 -6.29 -14.06
N LEU A 11 13.80 -6.42 -12.74
CA LEU A 11 14.85 -5.99 -11.80
C LEU A 11 16.02 -6.99 -11.83
N PRO A 12 17.25 -6.52 -11.57
CA PRO A 12 18.39 -7.40 -11.35
C PRO A 12 18.11 -8.42 -10.22
N PRO A 13 18.65 -9.66 -10.29
CA PRO A 13 18.38 -10.69 -9.28
C PRO A 13 18.69 -10.27 -7.84
N GLU A 14 19.81 -9.57 -7.63
CA GLU A 14 20.20 -9.03 -6.32
C GLU A 14 19.15 -8.07 -5.72
N VAL A 15 18.45 -7.32 -6.58
CA VAL A 15 17.41 -6.38 -6.16
C VAL A 15 16.12 -7.14 -5.85
N GLN A 16 15.80 -8.20 -6.61
CA GLN A 16 14.66 -9.06 -6.32
C GLN A 16 14.86 -9.78 -4.97
N GLU A 17 16.04 -10.35 -4.73
CA GLU A 17 16.39 -11.01 -3.47
C GLU A 17 16.29 -10.05 -2.29
N ALA A 18 16.82 -8.83 -2.41
CA ALA A 18 16.73 -7.82 -1.36
C ALA A 18 15.28 -7.40 -1.07
N LEU A 19 14.45 -7.27 -2.10
CA LEU A 19 13.04 -6.87 -1.97
C LEU A 19 12.14 -8.00 -1.48
N GLY A 20 12.52 -9.26 -1.68
CA GLY A 20 11.71 -10.43 -1.37
C GLY A 20 10.60 -10.69 -2.38
N GLU A 21 10.04 -11.91 -2.34
CA GLU A 21 9.00 -12.35 -3.26
C GLU A 21 7.71 -11.54 -3.12
N LEU A 22 6.99 -11.38 -4.24
CA LEU A 22 5.68 -10.76 -4.26
C LEU A 22 4.59 -11.75 -3.78
N PRO A 23 3.55 -11.29 -3.05
CA PRO A 23 3.36 -9.93 -2.54
C PRO A 23 4.00 -9.67 -1.17
N GLU A 24 4.13 -10.70 -0.33
CA GLU A 24 4.41 -10.56 1.11
C GLU A 24 5.81 -10.02 1.39
N GLY A 25 6.87 -10.66 0.86
CA GLY A 25 8.25 -10.20 1.06
C GLY A 25 8.47 -8.75 0.61
N PHE A 26 7.90 -8.39 -0.54
CA PHE A 26 7.95 -7.03 -1.05
C PHE A 26 7.29 -6.01 -0.12
N VAL A 27 6.10 -6.31 0.41
CA VAL A 27 5.41 -5.39 1.34
C VAL A 27 6.19 -5.26 2.64
N ASP A 28 6.64 -6.39 3.19
CA ASP A 28 7.41 -6.47 4.44
C ASP A 28 8.73 -5.70 4.36
N TYR A 29 9.40 -5.72 3.21
CA TYR A 29 10.61 -4.94 2.98
C TYR A 29 10.41 -3.45 3.28
N PHE A 30 9.29 -2.88 2.81
CA PHE A 30 8.99 -1.45 3.00
C PHE A 30 8.39 -1.16 4.37
N THR A 31 7.48 -2.00 4.87
CA THR A 31 6.81 -1.76 6.16
C THR A 31 7.75 -1.97 7.35
N SER A 32 8.72 -2.88 7.27
CA SER A 32 9.77 -3.04 8.28
C SER A 32 10.70 -1.82 8.39
N ARG A 33 11.07 -1.22 7.25
CA ARG A 33 11.97 -0.05 7.18
C ARG A 33 11.26 1.28 7.43
N PHE A 34 9.98 1.36 7.06
CA PHE A 34 9.14 2.54 7.22
C PHE A 34 7.85 2.18 7.98
N PRO A 35 7.92 1.93 9.30
CA PRO A 35 6.81 1.37 10.06
C PRO A 35 5.55 2.24 10.09
N ARG A 36 5.70 3.56 9.88
CA ARG A 36 4.57 4.50 9.83
C ARG A 36 4.01 4.73 8.42
N LEU A 37 4.61 4.15 7.38
CA LEU A 37 4.24 4.44 6.00
C LEU A 37 2.76 4.16 5.72
N LEU A 38 2.28 2.97 6.11
CA LEU A 38 0.89 2.57 5.88
C LEU A 38 -0.09 3.45 6.67
N MET A 39 0.14 3.61 7.98
CA MET A 39 -0.74 4.40 8.84
C MET A 39 -0.79 5.87 8.41
N HIS A 40 0.37 6.45 8.08
CA HIS A 40 0.44 7.83 7.62
C HIS A 40 -0.25 8.00 6.26
N THR A 41 -0.02 7.10 5.31
CA THR A 41 -0.66 7.15 3.98
C THR A 41 -2.17 6.97 4.08
N HIS A 42 -2.65 6.07 4.95
CA HIS A 42 -4.08 5.86 5.20
C HIS A 42 -4.73 7.11 5.81
N ALA A 43 -4.12 7.72 6.83
CA ALA A 43 -4.62 8.96 7.41
C ALA A 43 -4.61 10.11 6.38
N ALA A 44 -3.52 10.25 5.62
CA ALA A 44 -3.38 11.28 4.61
C ALA A 44 -4.39 11.14 3.47
N LEU A 45 -4.72 9.92 3.04
CA LEU A 45 -5.66 9.66 1.95
C LEU A 45 -7.13 9.59 2.41
N HIS A 46 -7.42 9.82 3.69
CA HIS A 46 -8.79 9.76 4.21
C HIS A 46 -9.76 10.71 3.50
N PHE A 47 -9.29 11.86 3.02
CA PHE A 47 -10.13 12.82 2.27
C PHE A 47 -10.64 12.23 0.93
N CYS A 48 -9.91 11.29 0.32
CA CYS A 48 -10.32 10.56 -0.89
C CYS A 48 -11.24 9.37 -0.59
N SER A 49 -11.60 9.11 0.67
CA SER A 49 -12.38 7.91 1.07
C SER A 49 -13.73 7.78 0.37
N HIS A 50 -14.30 8.88 -0.13
CA HIS A 50 -15.56 8.91 -0.86
C HIS A 50 -15.43 8.39 -2.31
N GLU A 51 -14.23 8.39 -2.89
CA GLU A 51 -14.00 7.92 -4.24
C GLU A 51 -14.08 6.39 -4.32
N ARG A 52 -14.68 5.85 -5.39
CA ARG A 52 -14.92 4.40 -5.55
C ARG A 52 -13.66 3.55 -5.39
N LEU A 53 -12.51 4.06 -5.84
CA LEU A 53 -11.23 3.35 -5.73
C LEU A 53 -10.83 3.09 -4.28
N PHE A 54 -11.25 3.96 -3.35
CA PHE A 54 -10.85 3.90 -1.95
C PHE A 54 -11.85 3.18 -1.03
N HIS A 55 -13.06 2.85 -1.51
CA HIS A 55 -14.10 2.16 -0.72
C HIS A 55 -13.63 0.86 -0.04
N PRO A 56 -12.76 0.02 -0.65
CA PRO A 56 -12.26 -1.18 0.04
C PRO A 56 -11.38 -0.89 1.26
N TYR A 57 -10.88 0.33 1.42
CA TYR A 57 -9.87 0.70 2.44
C TYR A 57 -10.42 1.60 3.56
N TYR A 58 -11.63 2.12 3.41
CA TYR A 58 -12.27 3.00 4.40
C TYR A 58 -13.70 2.55 4.67
N LEU A 59 -14.17 2.78 5.89
CA LEU A 59 -15.57 2.54 6.22
C LEU A 59 -16.48 3.52 5.47
N PRO A 60 -17.66 3.08 5.00
CA PRO A 60 -18.63 3.99 4.42
C PRO A 60 -19.04 5.05 5.45
N PRO A 61 -19.37 6.27 5.02
CA PRO A 61 -19.90 7.29 5.91
C PRO A 61 -21.08 6.70 6.69
N ARG A 62 -21.09 6.88 8.02
CA ARG A 62 -22.26 6.49 8.82
C ARG A 62 -23.45 7.31 8.31
N GLN A 63 -24.38 6.65 7.63
CA GLN A 63 -25.68 7.26 7.36
C GLN A 63 -26.35 7.47 8.72
N GLN A 64 -26.44 8.72 9.16
CA GLN A 64 -27.35 9.05 10.25
C GLN A 64 -28.76 8.83 9.69
N MET A 65 -29.43 7.79 10.17
CA MET A 65 -30.88 7.63 9.99
C MET A 65 -31.54 8.82 10.68
N THR A 66 -31.94 9.82 9.90
CA THR A 66 -32.92 10.84 10.29
C THR A 66 -34.32 10.33 10.05
#